data_AF-A0A9K3I9Q0-F1
#
_entry.id   AF-A0A9K3I9Q0-F1
#
_cell.length_a   1.000
_cell.length_b   1.000
_cell.length_c   1.000
_cell.angle_alpha   90.00
_cell.angle_beta   90.00
_cell.angle_gamma   90.00
#
_symmetry.space_group_name_H-M   'P 1'
#
loop_
_entity.id
_entity.type
_entity.pdbx_description
1 polymer ?
#
loop_
_entity_poly.entity_id
_entity_poly.type
_entity_poly.pdbx_seq_one_letter_code
_entity_poly.pdbx_strand_id
1 'polypeptide(L)'
;MARVDLDGNVIKPMTICMIGARRFIGSHLCEKLMSETTHTVLVIDVYNDKIKHLLEPDSLPWNEHIQFHRLNIKNDSRLEGLIKCSDLVICFCW
;
A
#
# COMPACT_ATOMS: atom_id res chain seq x y z
N MET A 1 -19.45 -6.47 11.14
CA MET A 1 -20.29 -5.60 10.27
C MET A 1 -19.44 -5.29 9.04
N ALA A 2 -19.92 -5.57 7.83
CA ALA A 2 -19.14 -5.32 6.62
C ALA A 2 -19.00 -3.81 6.37
N ARG A 3 -17.82 -3.36 5.93
CA ARG A 3 -17.61 -1.96 5.54
C ARG A 3 -18.39 -1.68 4.25
N VAL A 4 -19.11 -0.57 4.21
CA VAL A 4 -19.88 -0.11 3.04
C VAL A 4 -19.34 1.22 2.55
N ASP A 5 -19.46 1.46 1.24
CA ASP A 5 -19.17 2.75 0.63
C ASP A 5 -20.30 3.77 0.90
N LEU A 6 -20.16 4.98 0.36
CA LEU A 6 -21.14 6.05 0.53
C LEU A 6 -22.47 5.77 -0.19
N ASP A 7 -22.47 4.89 -1.19
CA ASP A 7 -23.65 4.46 -1.93
C ASP A 7 -24.36 3.27 -1.23
N GLY A 8 -23.78 2.75 -0.14
CA GLY A 8 -24.29 1.63 0.65
C GLY A 8 -23.89 0.25 0.13
N ASN A 9 -23.00 0.17 -0.86
CA ASN A 9 -22.50 -1.11 -1.37
C ASN A 9 -21.36 -1.64 -0.50
N VAL A 10 -21.22 -2.97 -0.43
CA VAL A 10 -20.13 -3.61 0.29
C VAL A 10 -18.79 -3.31 -0.40
N ILE A 11 -17.82 -2.83 0.37
CA ILE A 11 -16.46 -2.55 -0.14
C ILE A 11 -15.73 -3.88 -0.33
N LYS A 12 -15.33 -4.16 -1.57
CA LYS A 12 -14.50 -5.33 -1.88
C LYS A 12 -13.02 -5.04 -1.55
N PRO A 13 -12.28 -6.00 -0.98
CA PRO A 13 -10.82 -5.91 -0.89
C PRO A 13 -10.21 -5.70 -2.29
N MET A 14 -9.11 -4.96 -2.35
CA MET A 14 -8.41 -4.59 -3.58
C MET A 14 -6.91 -4.57 -3.30
N THR A 15 -6.12 -4.74 -4.36
CA THR A 15 -4.67 -4.57 -4.34
C THR A 15 -4.32 -3.16 -4.79
N ILE A 16 -3.66 -2.40 -3.93
CA ILE A 16 -3.30 -0.99 -4.15
C ILE A 16 -1.78 -0.89 -4.28
N CYS A 17 -1.29 -0.45 -5.43
CA CYS A 17 0.11 -0.09 -5.63
C CYS A 17 0.34 1.36 -5.22
N MET A 18 1.08 1.57 -4.13
CA MET A 18 1.44 2.89 -3.61
C MET A 18 2.89 3.23 -3.95
N ILE A 19 3.08 4.17 -4.87
CA ILE A 19 4.39 4.63 -5.33
C ILE A 19 4.80 5.89 -4.57
N GLY A 20 5.97 5.88 -3.93
CA GLY A 20 6.47 7.02 -3.16
C GLY A 20 5.86 7.13 -1.77
N ALA A 21 5.44 6.00 -1.18
CA ALA A 21 4.68 5.98 0.07
C ALA A 21 5.48 6.41 1.31
N ARG A 22 6.81 6.54 1.24
CA ARG A 22 7.65 7.05 2.33
C ARG A 22 7.35 8.51 2.67
N ARG A 23 6.71 9.24 1.75
CA ARG A 23 6.35 10.65 1.98
C ARG A 23 5.24 10.77 3.02
N PHE A 24 5.08 11.96 3.59
CA PHE A 24 4.16 12.22 4.69
C PHE A 24 2.74 11.70 4.44
N ILE A 25 2.19 11.96 3.25
CA ILE A 25 0.83 11.51 2.89
C ILE A 25 0.78 9.98 2.75
N GLY A 26 1.78 9.40 2.09
CA GLY A 26 1.83 7.96 1.82
C GLY A 26 1.94 7.13 3.11
N SER A 27 2.73 7.57 4.09
CA SER A 27 2.92 6.83 5.33
C SER A 27 1.63 6.79 6.16
N HIS A 28 0.95 7.94 6.31
CA HIS A 28 -0.32 8.03 7.04
C HIS A 28 -1.45 7.30 6.31
N LEU A 29 -1.45 7.32 4.97
CA LEU A 29 -2.41 6.53 4.21
C LEU A 29 -2.20 5.03 4.43
N CYS A 30 -0.95 4.54 4.47
CA CYS A 30 -0.67 3.15 4.81
C CYS A 30 -1.19 2.79 6.21
N GLU A 31 -0.95 3.63 7.21
CA GLU A 31 -1.46 3.42 8.58
C GLU A 31 -2.98 3.26 8.60
N LYS A 32 -3.70 4.12 7.88
CA LYS A 32 -5.16 4.07 7.79
C LYS A 32 -5.67 2.85 7.04
N LEU A 33 -5.01 2.47 5.96
CA LEU A 33 -5.37 1.27 5.20
C LEU A 33 -5.18 0.01 6.06
N MET A 34 -4.07 -0.10 6.76
CA MET A 34 -3.76 -1.27 7.60
C MET A 34 -4.64 -1.39 8.85
N SER A 35 -4.99 -0.25 9.46
CA SER A 35 -5.78 -0.25 10.71
C SER A 35 -7.28 -0.35 10.48
N GLU A 36 -7.80 0.11 9.34
CA GLU A 36 -9.24 0.23 9.14
C GLU A 36 -9.78 -0.61 7.97
N THR A 37 -8.95 -1.04 7.02
CA THR A 37 -9.41 -1.72 5.80
C THR A 37 -8.81 -3.12 5.65
N THR A 38 -9.33 -3.88 4.69
CA THR A 38 -8.81 -5.20 4.29
C THR A 38 -8.11 -5.16 2.93
N HIS A 39 -7.74 -3.97 2.45
CA HIS A 39 -7.02 -3.83 1.19
C HIS A 39 -5.58 -4.31 1.34
N THR A 40 -5.06 -4.91 0.26
CA THR A 40 -3.65 -5.27 0.17
C THR A 40 -2.87 -4.11 -0.43
N VAL A 41 -1.73 -3.75 0.16
CA VAL A 41 -0.93 -2.60 -0.25
C VAL A 41 0.46 -3.04 -0.68
N LEU A 42 0.80 -2.78 -1.95
CA LEU A 42 2.14 -2.93 -2.50
C LEU A 42 2.83 -1.57 -2.41
N VAL A 43 3.69 -1.40 -1.42
CA VAL A 43 4.45 -0.17 -1.22
C VAL A 43 5.71 -0.18 -2.06
N ILE A 44 5.86 0.79 -2.95
CA ILE A 44 7.03 0.98 -3.79
C ILE A 44 7.77 2.25 -3.39
N ASP A 45 8.95 2.11 -2.81
CA ASP A 45 9.82 3.24 -2.47
C ASP A 45 11.29 2.81 -2.45
N VAL A 46 12.22 3.76 -2.41
CA VAL A 46 13.66 3.49 -2.31
C VAL A 46 14.11 3.23 -0.87
N TYR A 47 13.34 3.71 0.12
CA TYR A 47 13.58 3.54 1.56
C TYR A 47 12.25 3.34 2.30
N ASN A 48 12.28 2.68 3.46
CA ASN A 48 11.11 2.37 4.28
C ASN A 48 11.15 2.98 5.70
N ASP A 49 12.04 3.94 5.96
CA ASP A 49 12.27 4.56 7.26
C ASP A 49 10.96 5.02 7.95
N LYS A 50 10.03 5.60 7.19
CA LYS A 50 8.76 6.13 7.73
C LYS A 50 7.62 5.11 7.87
N ILE A 51 7.79 3.90 7.34
CA ILE A 51 6.76 2.86 7.38
C ILE A 51 7.29 1.56 8.01
N LYS A 52 8.51 1.59 8.57
CA LYS A 52 9.17 0.42 9.12
C LYS A 52 8.33 -0.22 10.25
N HIS A 53 7.68 0.61 11.07
CA HIS A 53 6.77 0.16 12.14
C HIS A 53 5.51 -0.53 11.64
N LEU A 54 5.18 -0.42 10.34
CA LEU A 54 4.07 -1.14 9.73
C LEU A 54 4.48 -2.50 9.16
N LEU A 55 5.79 -2.69 8.93
CA LEU A 55 6.36 -3.90 8.35
C LEU A 55 6.96 -4.83 9.42
N GLU A 56 7.37 -4.28 10.57
CA GLU A 56 7.99 -5.03 11.65
C GLU A 56 7.26 -4.77 12.98
N PRO A 57 7.06 -5.79 13.84
CA PRO A 57 7.42 -7.21 13.67
C PRO A 57 6.43 -8.01 12.81
N ASP A 58 6.82 -9.22 12.37
CA ASP A 58 5.97 -10.10 11.54
C ASP A 58 4.66 -10.55 12.21
N SER A 59 4.53 -10.34 13.53
CA SER A 59 3.33 -10.65 14.30
C SER A 59 2.21 -9.61 14.15
N LEU A 60 2.40 -8.57 13.32
CA LEU A 60 1.37 -7.57 13.08
C LEU A 60 0.15 -8.19 12.37
N PRO A 61 -1.08 -7.79 12.73
CA PRO A 61 -2.30 -8.40 12.20
C PRO A 61 -2.50 -8.14 10.70
N TRP A 62 -1.78 -7.17 10.13
CA TRP A 62 -1.84 -6.79 8.71
C TRP A 62 -0.60 -7.21 7.91
N ASN A 63 0.29 -8.04 8.47
CA ASN A 63 1.54 -8.41 7.80
C ASN A 63 1.32 -9.07 6.42
N GLU A 64 0.22 -9.82 6.27
CA GLU A 64 -0.16 -10.44 4.99
C GLU A 64 -0.76 -9.44 3.97
N HIS A 65 -1.14 -8.24 4.44
CA HIS A 65 -1.81 -7.22 3.65
C HIS A 65 -0.86 -6.11 3.19
N ILE A 66 0.40 -6.09 3.59
CA ILE A 66 1.37 -5.07 3.17
C ILE A 66 2.66 -5.70 2.67
N GLN A 67 3.15 -5.24 1.52
CA GLN A 67 4.42 -5.69 0.95
C GLN A 67 5.26 -4.49 0.55
N PHE A 68 6.51 -4.47 1.02
CA PHE A 68 7.46 -3.42 0.65
C PHE A 68 8.38 -3.88 -0.48
N HIS A 69 8.35 -3.16 -1.60
CA HIS A 69 9.22 -3.35 -2.74
C HIS A 69 10.20 -2.18 -2.85
N ARG A 70 11.46 -2.46 -2.56
CA ARG A 70 12.53 -1.47 -2.69
C ARG A 70 12.90 -1.24 -4.16
N LEU A 71 12.26 -0.29 -4.83
CA LEU A 71 12.46 0.01 -6.25
C LEU A 71 12.72 1.50 -6.51
N ASN A 72 13.51 1.78 -7.54
CA ASN A 72 13.63 3.11 -8.12
C ASN A 72 12.78 3.19 -9.40
N ILE A 73 11.69 3.95 -9.35
CA ILE A 73 10.72 4.04 -10.46
C ILE A 73 11.29 4.60 -11.77
N LYS A 74 12.48 5.22 -11.76
CA LYS A 74 13.08 5.78 -12.97
C LYS A 74 13.54 4.72 -13.97
N ASN A 75 13.92 3.53 -13.51
CA ASN A 75 14.57 2.55 -14.39
C ASN A 75 14.42 1.09 -13.91
N ASP A 76 13.28 0.73 -13.31
CA ASP A 76 13.03 -0.63 -12.81
C ASP A 76 11.90 -1.29 -13.58
N SER A 77 12.22 -2.33 -14.36
CA SER A 77 11.26 -3.06 -15.19
C SER A 77 10.21 -3.83 -14.38
N ARG A 78 10.47 -4.11 -13.10
CA ARG A 78 9.51 -4.80 -12.22
C ARG A 78 8.29 -3.95 -11.90
N LEU A 79 8.40 -2.62 -12.04
CA LEU A 79 7.32 -1.69 -11.76
C LEU A 79 6.07 -1.99 -12.59
N GLU A 80 6.25 -2.30 -13.89
CA GLU A 80 5.14 -2.64 -14.77
C GLU A 80 4.38 -3.88 -14.29
N GLY A 81 5.11 -4.89 -13.80
CA GLY A 81 4.51 -6.09 -13.21
C GLY A 81 3.68 -5.78 -11.97
N LEU A 82 4.21 -4.97 -11.05
CA LEU A 82 3.48 -4.58 -9.83
C LEU A 82 2.23 -3.76 -10.13
N ILE A 83 2.31 -2.85 -11.11
CA ILE A 83 1.15 -2.10 -11.59
C ILE A 83 0.09 -3.04 -12.16
N LYS A 84 0.47 -4.00 -13.01
CA LYS A 84 -0.46 -4.99 -13.59
C LYS A 84 -1.11 -5.91 -12.55
N CYS A 85 -0.44 -6.16 -11.43
CA CYS A 85 -0.98 -6.93 -10.32
C CYS A 85 -1.89 -6.13 -9.37
N SER A 86 -2.12 -4.84 -9.64
CA SER A 86 -2.88 -3.94 -8.77
C SER A 86 -4.18 -3.48 -9.40
N ASP A 87 -5.24 -3.38 -8.59
CA ASP A 87 -6.52 -2.83 -9.00
C ASP A 87 -6.49 -1.29 -9.03
N LEU A 88 -5.65 -0.69 -8.18
CA LEU A 88 -5.51 0.76 -8.05
C LEU A 88 -4.04 1.15 -7.90
N VAL A 89 -3.63 2.22 -8.58
CA VAL A 89 -2.31 2.82 -8.44
C VAL A 89 -2.43 4.23 -7.87
N ILE A 90 -1.70 4.51 -6.79
CA ILE A 90 -1.62 5.85 -6.19
C ILE A 90 -0.15 6.30 -6.23
N CYS A 91 0.11 7.43 -6.89
CA CYS A 91 1.46 7.98 -7.05
C CYS A 91 1.63 9.26 -6.22
N PHE A 92 2.61 9.26 -5.32
CA PHE A 92 3.00 10.40 -4.49
C PHE A 92 4.35 11.01 -4.91
N CYS A 93 4.98 10.49 -5.95
CA CYS A 93 6.23 11.01 -6.49
C CYS A 93 5.96 12.30 -7.27
N TRP A 94 6.05 13.43 -6.57
CA TRP A 94 6.36 14.75 -7.12
C TRP A 94 7.85 15.05 -6.98
#